data_AF-A0A496BA23-F1
#
_entry.id   AF-A0A496BA23-F1
#
_cell.length_a   1.000
_cell.length_b   1.000
_cell.length_c   1.000
_cell.angle_alpha   90.00
_cell.angle_beta   90.00
_cell.angle_gamma   90.00
#
_symmetry.space_group_name_H-M   'P 1'
#
loop_
_entity.id
_entity.type
_entity.pdbx_description
1 polymer ?
#
loop_
_entity_poly.entity_id
_entity_poly.type
_entity_poly.pdbx_seq_one_letter_code
_entity_poly.pdbx_strand_id
1 'polypeptide(L)'
;MNRLTFRTSLTFLAGMLVCLLIVSHDGIAQEAASLFAGRVIDEGGEPMGGVTVALMPVEDGPGAWFPMPIAADTPWSDEPRAFATVTDADGNFSIADFGSGPVLFGLLPFYHPPADVLHLEMNGLILYTSRLARDRGIVFVIESGKQVENVEVTVRRALQIQVTVRRMDEEPLANADIQLRLQLLSLEDGDKSSKSWSGQTDADGEFVQWASRWPTSAPVYYIVSATYQGHRAQAKPVLLNPETLSFTSVLRFPMPLPPVPGNASHQHHASASVSSGMTPHGVWVINPSNGHAYKKIRCSGPEDAIFQASEEGAYLVSINDAAEQQWLERVFSPYLTLIGLNDIAKEGEWRWHSGEPVTYTNWAPHEPHDTNRGEEDYVMWRGGWADIGPEQIPWRLLRTALIEKEGKQ
;
A
#
# COMPACT_ATOMS: atom_id res chain seq x y z
N MET A 1 -88.82 -43.91 -11.77
CA MET A 1 -88.27 -45.21 -12.22
C MET A 1 -89.03 -45.56 -13.49
N ASN A 2 -88.48 -45.41 -14.70
CA ASN A 2 -87.50 -46.32 -15.30
C ASN A 2 -86.48 -45.59 -16.19
N ARG A 3 -85.25 -46.10 -16.13
CA ARG A 3 -84.08 -45.76 -16.94
C ARG A 3 -84.04 -46.58 -18.24
N LEU A 4 -83.30 -46.09 -19.24
CA LEU A 4 -82.31 -46.74 -20.14
C LEU A 4 -82.42 -46.14 -21.56
N THR A 5 -81.51 -45.23 -21.96
CA THR A 5 -80.23 -45.43 -22.69
C THR A 5 -80.36 -46.01 -24.10
N PHE A 6 -79.83 -45.30 -25.11
CA PHE A 6 -78.93 -45.91 -26.11
C PHE A 6 -78.07 -44.86 -26.87
N ARG A 7 -76.84 -45.28 -27.16
CA ARG A 7 -75.67 -44.61 -27.79
C ARG A 7 -75.76 -44.56 -29.32
N THR A 8 -74.97 -43.66 -29.95
CA THR A 8 -73.94 -43.87 -31.04
C THR A 8 -73.70 -42.54 -31.78
N SER A 9 -72.51 -41.91 -31.72
CA SER A 9 -71.27 -42.08 -32.53
C SER A 9 -71.27 -41.48 -33.96
N LEU A 10 -70.35 -40.51 -34.14
CA LEU A 10 -69.48 -40.20 -35.30
C LEU A 10 -70.03 -39.58 -36.60
N THR A 11 -69.50 -38.40 -36.99
CA THR A 11 -68.77 -38.01 -38.24
C THR A 11 -68.81 -36.47 -38.44
N PHE A 12 -67.75 -35.69 -38.22
CA PHE A 12 -66.60 -35.29 -39.10
C PHE A 12 -66.89 -34.26 -40.23
N LEU A 13 -66.34 -33.04 -40.03
CA LEU A 13 -65.79 -32.01 -40.97
C LEU A 13 -66.67 -31.49 -42.14
N ALA A 14 -66.69 -30.22 -42.56
CA ALA A 14 -65.79 -29.07 -42.39
C ALA A 14 -66.51 -27.77 -42.85
N GLY A 15 -66.04 -26.60 -42.40
CA GLY A 15 -66.29 -25.32 -43.08
C GLY A 15 -66.23 -24.07 -42.20
N MET A 16 -65.02 -23.52 -42.00
CA MET A 16 -64.62 -22.08 -41.94
C MET A 16 -65.73 -21.06 -41.63
N LEU A 17 -65.64 -20.08 -40.71
CA LEU A 17 -64.58 -19.17 -40.24
C LEU A 17 -65.36 -18.20 -39.29
N VAL A 18 -64.96 -17.84 -38.08
CA VAL A 18 -64.20 -16.62 -37.74
C VAL A 18 -64.33 -16.44 -36.20
N CYS A 19 -63.19 -16.34 -35.54
CA CYS A 19 -62.84 -15.63 -34.30
C CYS A 19 -63.94 -15.22 -33.29
N LEU A 20 -63.79 -15.62 -32.02
CA LEU A 20 -63.23 -14.76 -30.96
C LEU A 20 -63.18 -15.47 -29.58
N LEU A 21 -62.12 -15.16 -28.83
CA LEU A 21 -61.87 -15.41 -27.40
C LEU A 21 -61.29 -16.77 -27.00
N ILE A 22 -60.02 -16.98 -27.31
CA ILE A 22 -59.12 -17.60 -26.33
C ILE A 22 -58.42 -16.44 -25.63
N VAL A 23 -58.77 -16.21 -24.37
CA VAL A 23 -57.95 -15.43 -23.46
C VAL A 23 -56.62 -16.17 -23.36
N SER A 24 -55.57 -15.64 -23.97
CA SER A 24 -54.22 -16.08 -23.67
C SER A 24 -54.01 -15.83 -22.17
N HIS A 25 -53.86 -16.90 -21.40
CA HIS A 25 -53.05 -16.82 -20.20
C HIS A 25 -51.62 -16.65 -20.68
N ASP A 26 -51.28 -15.43 -21.13
CA ASP A 26 -49.93 -14.93 -21.01
C ASP A 26 -49.73 -14.64 -19.52
N GLY A 27 -49.64 -15.72 -18.73
CA GLY A 27 -48.89 -15.67 -17.51
C GLY A 27 -47.48 -15.33 -17.96
N ILE A 28 -47.16 -14.03 -17.97
CA ILE A 28 -45.79 -13.55 -17.94
C ILE A 28 -45.20 -14.31 -16.75
N ALA A 29 -44.42 -15.36 -17.03
CA ALA A 29 -43.56 -15.94 -16.03
C ALA A 29 -42.68 -14.76 -15.61
N GLN A 30 -43.01 -14.17 -14.46
CA GLN A 30 -42.17 -13.18 -13.84
C GLN A 30 -40.86 -13.93 -13.62
N GLU A 31 -39.85 -13.60 -14.44
CA GLU A 31 -38.52 -14.17 -14.31
C GLU A 31 -38.15 -14.00 -12.84
N ALA A 32 -37.94 -15.12 -12.13
CA ALA A 32 -37.74 -15.08 -10.69
C ALA A 32 -36.61 -14.09 -10.42
N ALA A 33 -36.83 -13.14 -9.50
CA ALA A 33 -35.81 -12.15 -9.17
C ALA A 33 -34.52 -12.86 -8.76
N SER A 34 -33.40 -12.61 -9.44
CA SER A 34 -32.11 -13.19 -9.06
C SER A 34 -31.74 -12.75 -7.63
N LEU A 35 -31.18 -13.65 -6.83
CA LEU A 35 -30.74 -13.38 -5.46
C LEU A 35 -29.34 -13.90 -5.23
N PHE A 36 -28.50 -13.09 -4.58
CA PHE A 36 -27.17 -13.46 -4.13
C PHE A 36 -27.01 -13.02 -2.68
N ALA A 37 -27.03 -13.98 -1.75
CA ALA A 37 -27.07 -13.72 -0.32
C ALA A 37 -26.07 -14.59 0.45
N GLY A 38 -25.52 -14.03 1.52
CA GLY A 38 -24.45 -14.65 2.26
C GLY A 38 -23.98 -13.83 3.45
N ARG A 39 -22.78 -14.15 3.93
CA ARG A 39 -22.10 -13.44 5.01
C ARG A 39 -20.63 -13.17 4.69
N VAL A 40 -20.11 -12.08 5.23
CA VAL A 40 -18.69 -11.72 5.18
C VAL A 40 -18.06 -11.93 6.55
N ILE A 41 -16.97 -12.70 6.57
CA ILE A 41 -16.17 -12.98 7.76
C ILE A 41 -14.69 -12.66 7.48
N ASP A 42 -13.93 -12.31 8.51
CA ASP A 42 -12.49 -12.17 8.38
C ASP A 42 -11.73 -13.52 8.49
N GLU A 43 -10.41 -13.49 8.33
CA GLU A 43 -9.54 -14.68 8.46
C GLU A 43 -9.64 -15.39 9.83
N GLY A 44 -10.11 -14.70 10.87
CA GLY A 44 -10.37 -15.26 12.20
C GLY A 44 -11.76 -15.88 12.34
N GLY A 45 -12.63 -15.72 11.33
CA GLY A 45 -14.02 -16.15 11.36
C GLY A 45 -14.98 -15.13 11.99
N GLU A 46 -14.51 -13.92 12.31
CA GLU A 46 -15.35 -12.90 12.91
C GLU A 46 -16.18 -12.17 11.83
N PRO A 47 -17.47 -11.90 12.07
CA PRO A 47 -18.31 -11.17 11.13
C PRO A 47 -17.78 -9.76 10.81
N MET A 48 -17.89 -9.36 9.55
CA MET A 48 -17.48 -8.02 9.09
C MET A 48 -18.68 -7.18 8.63
N GLY A 49 -19.27 -6.44 9.58
CA GLY A 49 -20.37 -5.54 9.32
C GLY A 49 -19.97 -4.16 8.78
N GLY A 50 -20.91 -3.48 8.11
CA GLY A 50 -20.72 -2.12 7.60
C GLY A 50 -19.87 -2.02 6.33
N VAL A 51 -19.62 -3.13 5.65
CA VAL A 51 -18.84 -3.18 4.40
C VAL A 51 -19.78 -3.27 3.21
N THR A 52 -19.48 -2.53 2.15
CA THR A 52 -20.25 -2.60 0.90
C THR A 52 -19.75 -3.74 0.03
N VAL A 53 -20.53 -4.82 -0.07
CA VAL A 53 -20.30 -5.91 -1.02
C VAL A 53 -20.94 -5.57 -2.36
N ALA A 54 -20.33 -6.01 -3.45
CA ALA A 54 -20.77 -5.67 -4.79
C ALA A 54 -20.61 -6.83 -5.79
N LEU A 55 -21.65 -7.03 -6.61
CA LEU A 55 -21.58 -7.74 -7.88
C LEU A 55 -21.40 -6.73 -9.00
N MET A 56 -20.22 -6.74 -9.62
CA MET A 56 -19.82 -5.82 -10.67
C MET A 56 -19.84 -6.54 -12.01
N PRO A 57 -20.73 -6.18 -12.94
CA PRO A 57 -20.66 -6.68 -14.31
C PRO A 57 -19.29 -6.37 -14.94
N VAL A 58 -18.69 -7.36 -15.60
CA VAL A 58 -17.36 -7.22 -16.20
C VAL A 58 -17.37 -7.35 -17.72
N GLU A 59 -16.41 -6.69 -18.35
CA GLU A 59 -16.08 -6.86 -19.77
C GLU A 59 -14.74 -7.58 -19.94
N ASP A 60 -14.61 -8.32 -21.04
CA ASP A 60 -13.36 -8.99 -21.43
C ASP A 60 -12.39 -7.96 -22.00
N GLY A 61 -11.34 -7.66 -21.24
CA GLY A 61 -10.30 -6.68 -21.59
C GLY A 61 -9.02 -7.34 -22.11
N PRO A 62 -7.93 -6.58 -22.33
CA PRO A 62 -6.64 -7.11 -22.79
C PRO A 62 -5.98 -7.99 -21.71
N GLY A 63 -6.40 -9.25 -21.62
CA GLY A 63 -5.86 -10.27 -20.73
C GLY A 63 -6.41 -10.28 -19.29
N ALA A 64 -7.43 -9.48 -18.98
CA ALA A 64 -8.07 -9.46 -17.66
C ALA A 64 -9.52 -8.94 -17.73
N TRP A 65 -10.35 -9.37 -16.77
CA TRP A 65 -11.72 -8.91 -16.57
C TRP A 65 -11.75 -7.62 -15.73
N PHE A 66 -12.47 -6.60 -16.20
CA PHE A 66 -12.61 -5.33 -15.48
C PHE A 66 -14.07 -4.96 -15.29
N PRO A 67 -14.45 -4.39 -14.12
CA PRO A 67 -15.77 -3.81 -13.92
C PRO A 67 -16.08 -2.74 -14.97
N MET A 68 -17.30 -2.75 -15.48
CA MET A 68 -17.78 -1.68 -16.35
C MET A 68 -17.86 -0.35 -15.59
N PRO A 69 -17.39 0.77 -16.16
CA PRO A 69 -17.54 2.07 -15.52
C PRO A 69 -19.00 2.56 -15.53
N ILE A 70 -19.35 3.48 -14.63
CA ILE A 70 -20.69 4.11 -14.61
C ILE A 70 -20.90 5.00 -15.85
N ALA A 71 -19.85 5.68 -16.31
CA ALA A 71 -19.84 6.47 -17.54
C ALA A 71 -18.60 6.12 -18.40
N ALA A 72 -18.76 6.13 -19.73
CA ALA A 72 -17.69 5.72 -20.66
C ALA A 72 -16.43 6.62 -20.58
N ASP A 73 -16.56 7.83 -20.05
CA ASP A 73 -15.48 8.81 -19.88
C ASP A 73 -14.81 8.77 -18.50
N THR A 74 -15.25 7.89 -17.58
CA THR A 74 -14.66 7.70 -16.24
C THR A 74 -14.11 6.29 -16.00
N PRO A 75 -13.15 5.80 -16.81
CA PRO A 75 -12.61 4.43 -16.72
C PRO A 75 -11.86 4.12 -15.40
N TRP A 76 -11.67 5.11 -14.51
CA TRP A 76 -10.92 4.98 -13.26
C TRP A 76 -11.73 5.43 -12.02
N SER A 77 -13.06 5.22 -12.02
CA SER A 77 -13.93 5.52 -10.87
C SER A 77 -13.78 4.46 -9.77
N ASP A 78 -13.69 4.91 -8.51
CA ASP A 78 -13.79 4.06 -7.31
C ASP A 78 -15.15 3.37 -7.17
N GLU A 79 -16.15 3.88 -7.89
CA GLU A 79 -17.49 3.34 -7.98
C GLU A 79 -17.73 2.90 -9.43
N PRO A 80 -17.40 1.66 -9.81
CA PRO A 80 -17.83 1.08 -11.07
C PRO A 80 -19.34 0.77 -11.03
N ARG A 81 -19.90 0.40 -12.18
CA ARG A 81 -21.27 -0.13 -12.23
C ARG A 81 -21.34 -1.39 -11.35
N ALA A 82 -22.19 -1.35 -10.33
CA ALA A 82 -22.30 -2.40 -9.34
C ALA A 82 -23.75 -2.58 -8.86
N PHE A 83 -24.11 -3.83 -8.56
CA PHE A 83 -25.23 -4.16 -7.69
C PHE A 83 -24.64 -4.38 -6.30
N ALA A 84 -24.93 -3.49 -5.36
CA ALA A 84 -24.23 -3.44 -4.08
C ALA A 84 -25.18 -3.33 -2.90
N THR A 85 -24.73 -3.82 -1.75
CA THR A 85 -25.44 -3.69 -0.47
C THR A 85 -24.43 -3.60 0.66
N VAL A 86 -24.83 -3.03 1.79
CA VAL A 86 -23.98 -2.93 2.99
C VAL A 86 -24.27 -4.12 3.89
N THR A 87 -23.24 -4.76 4.41
CA THR A 87 -23.38 -5.86 5.37
C THR A 87 -23.98 -5.36 6.69
N ASP A 88 -24.87 -6.15 7.28
CA ASP A 88 -25.38 -5.90 8.64
C ASP A 88 -24.30 -6.15 9.71
N ALA A 89 -24.63 -5.96 10.99
CA ALA A 89 -23.68 -6.14 12.09
C ALA A 89 -23.12 -7.57 12.20
N ASP A 90 -23.88 -8.56 11.71
CA ASP A 90 -23.51 -9.97 11.67
C ASP A 90 -22.84 -10.36 10.34
N GLY A 91 -22.47 -9.37 9.53
CA GLY A 91 -21.79 -9.55 8.25
C GLY A 91 -22.70 -10.05 7.12
N ASN A 92 -24.01 -10.17 7.32
CA ASN A 92 -24.92 -10.70 6.30
C ASN A 92 -25.20 -9.68 5.21
N PHE A 93 -25.39 -10.17 3.99
CA PHE A 93 -25.75 -9.35 2.84
C PHE A 93 -26.76 -10.07 1.93
N SER A 94 -27.48 -9.27 1.14
CA SER A 94 -28.41 -9.74 0.12
C SER A 94 -28.44 -8.75 -1.06
N ILE A 95 -28.13 -9.25 -2.25
CA ILE A 95 -28.15 -8.50 -3.51
C ILE A 95 -29.21 -9.14 -4.40
N ALA A 96 -30.18 -8.34 -4.85
CA ALA A 96 -31.29 -8.80 -5.70
C ALA A 96 -31.29 -8.09 -7.06
N ASP A 97 -32.09 -8.60 -8.00
CA ASP A 97 -32.43 -7.96 -9.27
C ASP A 97 -31.23 -7.62 -10.17
N PHE A 98 -30.19 -8.45 -10.11
CA PHE A 98 -29.03 -8.34 -10.99
C PHE A 98 -29.20 -9.15 -12.27
N GLY A 99 -28.56 -8.68 -13.35
CA GLY A 99 -28.59 -9.33 -14.66
C GLY A 99 -27.71 -10.58 -14.74
N SER A 100 -27.88 -11.37 -15.81
CA SER A 100 -27.03 -12.52 -16.09
C SER A 100 -25.72 -12.13 -16.77
N GLY A 101 -24.70 -12.99 -16.61
CA GLY A 101 -23.40 -12.82 -17.26
C GLY A 101 -22.22 -12.93 -16.31
N PRO A 102 -21.00 -12.66 -16.80
CA PRO A 102 -19.81 -12.62 -15.95
C PRO A 102 -19.88 -11.41 -15.02
N VAL A 103 -19.63 -11.67 -13.74
CA VAL A 103 -19.57 -10.66 -12.69
C VAL A 103 -18.29 -10.86 -11.89
N LEU A 104 -17.78 -9.75 -11.35
CA LEU A 104 -16.76 -9.72 -10.32
C LEU A 104 -17.45 -9.47 -8.98
N PHE A 105 -17.31 -10.40 -8.06
CA PHE A 105 -17.65 -10.18 -6.67
C PHE A 105 -16.48 -9.49 -5.97
N GLY A 106 -16.73 -8.35 -5.33
CA GLY A 106 -15.72 -7.57 -4.63
C GLY A 106 -16.33 -6.63 -3.59
N LEU A 107 -15.50 -5.76 -3.03
CA LEU A 107 -15.90 -4.76 -2.04
C LEU A 107 -15.75 -3.35 -2.62
N LEU A 108 -16.56 -2.42 -2.14
CA LEU A 108 -16.44 -0.98 -2.46
C LEU A 108 -15.87 -0.20 -1.27
N PRO A 109 -15.08 0.86 -1.51
CA PRO A 109 -14.62 1.39 -2.81
C PRO A 109 -13.70 0.43 -3.56
N PHE A 110 -13.77 0.39 -4.90
CA PHE A 110 -13.16 -0.71 -5.68
C PHE A 110 -11.63 -0.71 -5.66
N TYR A 111 -10.97 0.45 -5.71
CA TYR A 111 -9.50 0.50 -5.70
C TYR A 111 -8.90 0.50 -4.29
N HIS A 112 -9.68 0.91 -3.29
CA HIS A 112 -9.26 1.07 -1.90
C HIS A 112 -10.28 0.48 -0.92
N PRO A 113 -10.60 -0.83 -1.05
CA PRO A 113 -11.61 -1.44 -0.20
C PRO A 113 -11.10 -1.57 1.24
N PRO A 114 -12.02 -1.63 2.24
CA PRO A 114 -11.65 -1.82 3.64
C PRO A 114 -11.13 -3.22 3.97
N ALA A 115 -11.19 -4.15 3.02
CA ALA A 115 -10.65 -5.50 3.12
C ALA A 115 -10.32 -6.08 1.73
N ASP A 116 -9.43 -7.07 1.69
CA ASP A 116 -9.11 -7.86 0.51
C ASP A 116 -9.95 -9.15 0.52
N VAL A 117 -10.67 -9.45 -0.56
CA VAL A 117 -11.38 -10.73 -0.68
C VAL A 117 -10.33 -11.85 -0.86
N LEU A 118 -10.42 -12.93 -0.08
CA LEU A 118 -9.50 -14.06 -0.20
C LEU A 118 -10.12 -15.23 -0.94
N HIS A 119 -11.30 -15.63 -0.50
CA HIS A 119 -12.07 -16.69 -1.13
C HIS A 119 -13.57 -16.53 -0.86
N LEU A 120 -14.36 -17.21 -1.68
CA LEU A 120 -15.80 -17.27 -1.61
C LEU A 120 -16.23 -18.73 -1.70
N GLU A 121 -17.00 -19.18 -0.72
CA GLU A 121 -17.64 -20.50 -0.72
C GLU A 121 -19.10 -20.37 -1.13
N MET A 122 -19.50 -21.14 -2.14
CA MET A 122 -20.90 -21.24 -2.58
C MET A 122 -21.17 -22.61 -3.19
N ASN A 123 -22.30 -23.24 -2.83
CA ASN A 123 -22.72 -24.54 -3.37
C ASN A 123 -21.65 -25.64 -3.27
N GLY A 124 -20.82 -25.63 -2.22
CA GLY A 124 -19.72 -26.59 -2.02
C GLY A 124 -18.49 -26.36 -2.91
N LEU A 125 -18.44 -25.23 -3.63
CA LEU A 125 -17.27 -24.77 -4.37
C LEU A 125 -16.59 -23.64 -3.60
N ILE A 126 -15.26 -23.69 -3.54
CA ILE A 126 -14.44 -22.60 -2.99
C ILE A 126 -13.72 -21.94 -4.15
N LEU A 127 -14.02 -20.66 -4.39
CA LEU A 127 -13.38 -19.82 -5.38
C LEU A 127 -12.32 -18.96 -4.68
N TYR A 128 -11.10 -18.93 -5.22
CA TYR A 128 -10.00 -18.13 -4.68
C TYR A 128 -9.69 -16.94 -5.58
N THR A 129 -9.16 -15.87 -5.02
CA THR A 129 -8.57 -14.79 -5.83
C THR A 129 -7.28 -15.27 -6.50
N SER A 130 -7.06 -14.85 -7.74
CA SER A 130 -5.82 -15.19 -8.46
C SER A 130 -4.70 -14.22 -8.06
N ARG A 131 -3.51 -14.73 -7.72
CA ARG A 131 -2.31 -13.90 -7.38
C ARG A 131 -1.85 -12.95 -8.50
N LEU A 132 -2.31 -13.15 -9.74
CA LEU A 132 -1.90 -12.39 -10.92
C LEU A 132 -2.86 -11.24 -11.27
N ALA A 133 -4.13 -11.34 -10.87
CA ALA A 133 -5.07 -10.25 -10.96
C ALA A 133 -4.89 -9.43 -9.68
N ARG A 134 -4.42 -8.18 -9.81
CA ARG A 134 -4.30 -7.22 -8.70
C ARG A 134 -5.58 -7.23 -7.85
N ASP A 135 -5.55 -8.03 -6.78
CA ASP A 135 -6.38 -8.24 -5.57
C ASP A 135 -7.79 -7.63 -5.49
N ARG A 136 -8.61 -7.68 -6.55
CA ARG A 136 -9.83 -6.85 -6.59
C ARG A 136 -11.16 -7.59 -6.55
N GLY A 137 -11.15 -8.91 -6.52
CA GLY A 137 -12.36 -9.72 -6.38
C GLY A 137 -12.26 -11.09 -7.08
N ILE A 138 -13.40 -11.77 -7.15
CA ILE A 138 -13.53 -13.10 -7.75
C ILE A 138 -14.50 -13.01 -8.92
N VAL A 139 -14.03 -13.42 -10.11
CA VAL A 139 -14.85 -13.42 -11.32
C VAL A 139 -15.52 -14.78 -11.51
N PHE A 140 -16.83 -14.77 -11.71
CA PHE A 140 -17.62 -15.96 -12.04
C PHE A 140 -18.84 -15.55 -12.86
N VAL A 141 -19.57 -16.53 -13.39
CA VAL A 141 -20.78 -16.31 -14.18
C VAL A 141 -22.00 -16.62 -13.33
N ILE A 142 -22.99 -15.74 -13.34
CA ILE A 142 -24.31 -16.00 -12.73
C ILE A 142 -25.38 -16.10 -13.82
N GLU A 143 -26.22 -17.14 -13.73
CA GLU A 143 -27.39 -17.32 -14.59
C GLU A 143 -28.58 -16.49 -14.06
N SER A 144 -29.38 -15.94 -14.98
CA SER A 144 -30.59 -15.18 -14.64
C SER A 144 -31.58 -16.05 -13.86
N GLY A 145 -32.22 -15.46 -12.85
CA GLY A 145 -33.27 -16.09 -12.06
C GLY A 145 -32.81 -17.19 -11.09
N LYS A 146 -31.51 -17.28 -10.81
CA LYS A 146 -30.97 -18.16 -9.77
C LYS A 146 -31.02 -17.49 -8.40
N GLN A 147 -31.33 -18.30 -7.39
CA GLN A 147 -31.10 -17.99 -5.98
C GLN A 147 -29.77 -18.61 -5.58
N VAL A 148 -28.80 -17.80 -5.19
CA VAL A 148 -27.53 -18.23 -4.63
C VAL A 148 -27.51 -17.73 -3.18
N GLU A 149 -27.70 -18.65 -2.25
CA GLU A 149 -27.78 -18.37 -0.82
C GLU A 149 -26.66 -19.09 -0.08
N ASN A 150 -26.45 -18.71 1.19
CA ASN A 150 -25.42 -19.28 2.07
C ASN A 150 -24.01 -19.12 1.49
N VAL A 151 -23.76 -18.01 0.80
CA VAL A 151 -22.42 -17.64 0.36
C VAL A 151 -21.62 -17.24 1.58
N GLU A 152 -20.43 -17.81 1.75
CA GLU A 152 -19.48 -17.39 2.78
C GLU A 152 -18.29 -16.72 2.12
N VAL A 153 -18.01 -15.48 2.51
CA VAL A 153 -16.94 -14.68 1.95
C VAL A 153 -15.90 -14.46 3.04
N THR A 154 -14.70 -14.98 2.82
CA THR A 154 -13.58 -14.76 3.74
C THR A 154 -12.72 -13.63 3.22
N VAL A 155 -12.48 -12.63 4.07
CA VAL A 155 -11.71 -11.43 3.72
C VAL A 155 -10.54 -11.22 4.68
N ARG A 156 -9.51 -10.51 4.22
CA ARG A 156 -8.44 -9.96 5.05
C ARG A 156 -8.69 -8.49 5.26
N ARG A 157 -8.86 -8.05 6.50
CA ARG A 157 -9.03 -6.62 6.83
C ARG A 157 -7.82 -5.82 6.34
N ALA A 158 -8.07 -4.71 5.64
CA ALA A 158 -7.04 -3.80 5.19
C ALA A 158 -6.53 -2.96 6.37
N LEU A 159 -5.31 -2.43 6.25
CA LEU A 159 -4.79 -1.46 7.20
C LEU A 159 -5.42 -0.09 6.93
N GLN A 160 -6.13 0.45 7.93
CA GLN A 160 -6.64 1.81 7.88
C GLN A 160 -5.55 2.81 8.28
N ILE A 161 -5.32 3.79 7.42
CA ILE A 161 -4.34 4.85 7.61
C ILE A 161 -5.11 6.16 7.75
N GLN A 162 -5.06 6.76 8.94
CA GLN A 162 -5.64 8.08 9.18
C GLN A 162 -4.53 9.12 9.29
N VAL A 163 -4.58 10.14 8.44
CA VAL A 163 -3.56 11.18 8.38
C VAL A 163 -4.19 12.53 8.66
N THR A 164 -3.71 13.20 9.71
CA THR A 164 -4.04 14.59 9.97
C THR A 164 -2.99 15.49 9.35
N VAL A 165 -3.38 16.36 8.44
CA VAL A 165 -2.51 17.36 7.82
C VAL A 165 -2.76 18.72 8.46
N ARG A 166 -1.70 19.27 9.05
CA ARG A 166 -1.76 20.55 9.77
C ARG A 166 -0.69 21.51 9.29
N ARG A 167 -0.90 22.76 9.66
CA ARG A 167 0.11 23.80 9.63
C ARG A 167 1.01 23.68 10.86
N MET A 168 2.17 24.35 10.84
CA MET A 168 3.10 24.37 11.99
C MET A 168 2.51 25.04 13.24
N ASP A 169 1.48 25.88 13.08
CA ASP A 169 0.70 26.52 14.15
C ASP A 169 -0.47 25.63 14.65
N GLU A 170 -0.50 24.35 14.25
CA GLU A 170 -1.52 23.33 14.57
C GLU A 170 -2.90 23.57 13.94
N GLU A 171 -3.08 24.60 13.12
CA GLU A 171 -4.31 24.78 12.34
C GLU A 171 -4.47 23.66 11.31
N PRO A 172 -5.68 23.10 11.14
CA PRO A 172 -5.98 22.15 10.07
C PRO A 172 -5.66 22.70 8.69
N LEU A 173 -5.02 21.88 7.85
CA LEU A 173 -4.91 22.18 6.44
C LEU A 173 -6.15 21.62 5.73
N ALA A 174 -7.28 22.33 5.88
CA ALA A 174 -8.59 21.88 5.42
C ALA A 174 -8.78 22.00 3.90
N ASN A 175 -9.55 21.07 3.30
CA ASN A 175 -9.91 21.06 1.87
C ASN A 175 -8.70 21.20 0.93
N ALA A 176 -7.57 20.62 1.33
CA ALA A 176 -6.31 20.77 0.63
C ALA A 176 -6.06 19.56 -0.28
N ASP A 177 -5.82 19.82 -1.57
CA ASP A 177 -5.39 18.78 -2.51
C ASP A 177 -4.00 18.27 -2.13
N ILE A 178 -3.94 17.02 -1.67
CA ILE A 178 -2.70 16.35 -1.29
C ILE A 178 -2.48 15.09 -2.12
N GLN A 179 -1.22 14.71 -2.25
CA GLN A 179 -0.83 13.37 -2.66
C GLN A 179 -0.21 12.64 -1.47
N LEU A 180 -0.92 11.65 -0.92
CA LEU A 180 -0.41 10.79 0.13
C LEU A 180 0.43 9.66 -0.46
N ARG A 181 1.54 9.32 0.19
CA ARG A 181 2.37 8.16 -0.13
C ARG A 181 2.67 7.37 1.14
N LEU A 182 2.42 6.06 1.05
CA LEU A 182 2.79 5.07 2.05
C LEU A 182 3.94 4.23 1.52
N GLN A 183 5.00 4.10 2.29
CA GLN A 183 6.12 3.22 2.01
C GLN A 183 6.16 2.12 3.08
N LEU A 184 6.31 0.88 2.65
CA LEU A 184 6.40 -0.30 3.49
C LEU A 184 7.81 -0.87 3.40
N LEU A 185 8.35 -1.29 4.54
CA LEU A 185 9.65 -1.94 4.64
C LEU A 185 9.53 -3.15 5.57
N SER A 186 9.63 -4.35 4.98
CA SER A 186 9.70 -5.61 5.73
C SER A 186 11.09 -5.78 6.34
N LEU A 187 11.14 -6.23 7.60
CA LEU A 187 12.40 -6.52 8.30
C LEU A 187 12.91 -7.94 8.05
N GLU A 188 12.04 -8.86 7.63
CA GLU A 188 12.35 -10.28 7.46
C GLU A 188 12.96 -10.55 6.08
N ASP A 189 12.28 -10.09 5.02
CA ASP A 189 12.68 -10.36 3.64
C ASP A 189 13.38 -9.16 2.97
N GLY A 190 13.41 -8.00 3.63
CA GLY A 190 13.93 -6.76 3.05
C GLY A 190 13.04 -6.16 1.93
N ASP A 191 11.89 -6.78 1.68
CA ASP A 191 10.92 -6.36 0.67
C ASP A 191 10.38 -4.95 0.94
N LYS A 192 10.24 -4.22 -0.16
CA LYS A 192 9.90 -2.80 -0.19
C LYS A 192 8.73 -2.61 -1.14
N SER A 193 7.67 -1.98 -0.65
CA SER A 193 6.53 -1.60 -1.50
C SER A 193 6.08 -0.18 -1.20
N SER A 194 5.43 0.46 -2.16
CA SER A 194 4.84 1.78 -1.94
C SER A 194 3.50 1.92 -2.61
N LYS A 195 2.60 2.64 -1.94
CA LYS A 195 1.27 3.00 -2.42
C LYS A 195 1.13 4.52 -2.39
N SER A 196 0.29 5.06 -3.27
CA SER A 196 0.03 6.49 -3.32
C SER A 196 -1.44 6.76 -3.65
N TRP A 197 -1.96 7.82 -3.05
CA TRP A 197 -3.32 8.30 -3.21
C TRP A 197 -3.28 9.81 -3.44
N SER A 198 -4.25 10.31 -4.18
CA SER A 198 -4.48 11.75 -4.32
C SER A 198 -5.90 12.05 -3.86
N GLY A 199 -6.11 13.18 -3.21
CA GLY A 199 -7.43 13.63 -2.80
C GLY A 199 -7.37 14.86 -1.92
N GLN A 200 -8.53 15.28 -1.42
CA GLN A 200 -8.66 16.44 -0.55
C GLN A 200 -8.76 16.02 0.91
N THR A 201 -8.07 16.74 1.79
CA THR A 201 -8.33 16.67 3.23
C THR A 201 -9.73 17.21 3.55
N ASP A 202 -10.32 16.75 4.64
CA ASP A 202 -11.62 17.26 5.10
C ASP A 202 -11.51 18.62 5.82
N ALA A 203 -12.59 19.06 6.46
CA ALA A 203 -12.63 20.31 7.21
C ALA A 203 -11.68 20.34 8.43
N ASP A 204 -11.35 19.18 8.98
CA ASP A 204 -10.46 19.01 10.12
C ASP A 204 -9.01 18.69 9.69
N GLY A 205 -8.75 18.70 8.38
CA GLY A 205 -7.45 18.39 7.80
C GLY A 205 -7.16 16.89 7.77
N GLU A 206 -8.16 16.04 7.98
CA GLU A 206 -8.02 14.59 7.99
C GLU A 206 -8.08 14.01 6.58
N PHE A 207 -7.37 12.89 6.40
CA PHE A 207 -7.37 12.11 5.19
C PHE A 207 -7.23 10.63 5.54
N VAL A 208 -8.25 9.83 5.21
CA VAL A 208 -8.32 8.40 5.56
C VAL A 208 -8.19 7.56 4.30
N GLN A 209 -7.33 6.53 4.36
CA GLN A 209 -7.16 5.56 3.29
C GLN A 209 -6.97 4.14 3.80
N TRP A 210 -7.21 3.16 2.93
CA TRP A 210 -7.01 1.74 3.21
C TRP A 210 -5.91 1.16 2.32
N ALA A 211 -5.07 0.31 2.91
CA ALA A 211 -4.03 -0.42 2.19
C ALA A 211 -4.09 -1.90 2.51
N SER A 212 -4.08 -2.74 1.47
CA SER A 212 -3.94 -4.20 1.59
C SER A 212 -2.73 -4.54 2.48
N ARG A 213 -2.93 -5.48 3.41
CA ARG A 213 -1.87 -5.85 4.36
C ARG A 213 -0.90 -6.82 3.70
N TRP A 214 0.40 -6.60 3.96
CA TRP A 214 1.43 -7.54 3.53
C TRP A 214 1.30 -8.85 4.33
N PRO A 215 1.29 -10.03 3.69
CA PRO A 215 1.16 -11.31 4.38
C PRO A 215 2.50 -11.70 5.02
N THR A 216 2.83 -11.12 6.16
CA THR A 216 4.03 -11.44 6.95
C THR A 216 3.67 -11.70 8.41
N SER A 217 4.48 -12.55 9.05
CA SER A 217 4.45 -12.80 10.50
C SER A 217 5.31 -11.81 11.30
N ALA A 218 6.14 -11.00 10.64
CA ALA A 218 7.04 -10.06 11.29
C ALA A 218 6.49 -8.61 11.26
N PRO A 219 6.88 -7.76 12.24
CA PRO A 219 6.56 -6.35 12.20
C PRO A 219 7.11 -5.64 10.95
N VAL A 220 6.34 -4.69 10.41
CA VAL A 220 6.67 -3.92 9.19
C VAL A 220 6.76 -2.43 9.52
N TYR A 221 7.77 -1.75 8.98
CA TYR A 221 7.85 -0.29 9.06
C TYR A 221 6.97 0.37 8.00
N TYR A 222 6.11 1.28 8.45
CA TYR A 222 5.29 2.13 7.61
C TYR A 222 5.80 3.57 7.67
N ILE A 223 6.01 4.19 6.51
CA ILE A 223 6.43 5.58 6.37
C ILE A 223 5.38 6.32 5.57
N VAL A 224 4.75 7.32 6.20
CA VAL A 224 3.72 8.15 5.58
C VAL A 224 4.31 9.49 5.19
N SER A 225 4.02 9.94 3.98
CA SER A 225 4.32 11.31 3.54
C SER A 225 3.19 11.88 2.71
N ALA A 226 3.02 13.20 2.74
CA ALA A 226 2.10 13.93 1.88
C ALA A 226 2.87 14.95 1.07
N THR A 227 2.45 15.14 -0.18
CA THR A 227 2.85 16.26 -1.03
C THR A 227 1.70 17.25 -1.11
N TYR A 228 1.95 18.52 -0.79
CA TYR A 228 1.01 19.63 -0.90
C TYR A 228 1.69 20.79 -1.63
N GLN A 229 1.10 21.26 -2.73
CA GLN A 229 1.64 22.36 -3.56
C GLN A 229 3.13 22.21 -3.92
N GLY A 230 3.58 20.99 -4.19
CA GLY A 230 4.99 20.69 -4.53
C GLY A 230 5.94 20.53 -3.33
N HIS A 231 5.48 20.77 -2.11
CA HIS A 231 6.23 20.52 -0.88
C HIS A 231 5.87 19.16 -0.28
N ARG A 232 6.85 18.48 0.33
CA ARG A 232 6.65 17.18 0.96
C ARG A 232 6.82 17.27 2.47
N ALA A 233 5.85 16.74 3.21
CA ALA A 233 5.97 16.45 4.64
C ALA A 233 6.01 14.93 4.85
N GLN A 234 6.83 14.46 5.79
CA GLN A 234 6.96 13.04 6.11
C GLN A 234 6.87 12.84 7.62
N ALA A 235 6.12 11.82 8.03
CA ALA A 235 6.00 11.42 9.42
C ALA A 235 7.18 10.55 9.85
N LYS A 236 7.35 10.42 11.17
CA LYS A 236 8.23 9.40 11.72
C LYS A 236 7.66 8.02 11.37
N PRO A 237 8.49 7.05 10.94
CA PRO A 237 8.05 5.70 10.70
C PRO A 237 7.45 5.06 11.93
N VAL A 238 6.46 4.24 11.66
CA VAL A 238 5.73 3.48 12.66
C VAL A 238 6.01 2.02 12.40
N LEU A 239 6.48 1.31 13.43
CA LEU A 239 6.62 -0.15 13.38
C LEU A 239 5.27 -0.75 13.79
N LEU A 240 4.66 -1.51 12.90
CA LEU A 240 3.37 -2.15 13.15
C LEU A 240 3.51 -3.66 13.16
N ASN A 241 2.90 -4.29 14.16
CA ASN A 241 2.75 -5.75 14.20
C ASN A 241 1.73 -6.18 13.12
N PRO A 242 1.84 -7.41 12.57
CA PRO A 242 0.91 -7.92 11.56
C PRO A 242 -0.57 -7.85 11.95
N GLU A 243 -0.89 -7.94 13.24
CA GLU A 243 -2.26 -7.87 13.77
C GLU A 243 -2.86 -6.45 13.73
N THR A 244 -2.04 -5.41 13.53
CA THR A 244 -2.51 -4.02 13.59
C THR A 244 -3.44 -3.71 12.41
N LEU A 245 -4.61 -3.15 12.70
CA LEU A 245 -5.64 -2.83 11.70
C LEU A 245 -5.80 -1.33 11.43
N SER A 246 -5.23 -0.47 12.27
CA SER A 246 -5.25 0.97 12.04
C SER A 246 -4.06 1.66 12.67
N PHE A 247 -3.66 2.79 12.10
CA PHE A 247 -2.76 3.74 12.75
C PHE A 247 -3.03 5.17 12.31
N THR A 248 -2.65 6.12 13.16
CA THR A 248 -2.78 7.56 12.90
C THR A 248 -1.41 8.19 12.69
N SER A 249 -1.36 9.25 11.88
CA SER A 249 -0.14 10.01 11.64
C SER A 249 -0.44 11.48 11.43
N VAL A 250 0.43 12.36 11.94
CA VAL A 250 0.30 13.81 11.76
C VAL A 250 1.41 14.34 10.86
N LEU A 251 1.04 15.06 9.81
CA LEU A 251 1.94 15.72 8.88
C LEU A 251 1.81 17.24 9.01
N ARG A 252 2.94 17.94 9.06
CA ARG A 252 2.96 19.39 9.26
C ARG A 252 3.63 20.11 8.09
N PHE A 253 3.03 21.20 7.64
CA PHE A 253 3.57 22.09 6.63
C PHE A 253 3.85 23.48 7.20
N PRO A 254 5.00 24.10 6.89
CA PRO A 254 5.25 25.49 7.24
C PRO A 254 4.34 26.42 6.44
N MET A 255 3.87 27.51 7.07
CA MET A 255 3.12 28.56 6.39
C MET A 255 3.76 29.94 6.67
N PRO A 256 4.01 30.77 5.64
CA PRO A 256 3.82 30.47 4.22
C PRO A 256 4.76 29.34 3.74
N LEU A 257 4.34 28.62 2.71
CA LEU A 257 5.21 27.61 2.09
C LEU A 257 6.47 28.30 1.52
N PRO A 258 7.66 27.70 1.70
CA PRO A 258 8.86 28.25 1.08
C PRO A 258 8.72 28.24 -0.45
N PRO A 259 9.40 29.11 -1.19
CA PRO A 259 9.34 29.09 -2.65
C PRO A 259 9.84 27.75 -3.20
N VAL A 260 9.05 27.11 -4.06
CA VAL A 260 9.48 25.95 -4.84
C VAL A 260 10.59 26.41 -5.79
N PRO A 261 11.80 25.81 -5.77
CA PRO A 261 12.88 26.20 -6.68
C PRO A 261 12.41 26.16 -8.13
N GLY A 262 12.57 27.27 -8.86
CA GLY A 262 12.16 27.37 -10.25
C GLY A 262 12.96 26.42 -11.16
N ASN A 263 12.22 25.73 -12.04
CA ASN A 263 12.65 24.79 -13.11
C ASN A 263 12.79 23.31 -12.72
N ALA A 264 11.66 22.60 -12.81
CA ALA A 264 11.58 21.40 -13.64
C ALA A 264 10.22 21.40 -14.35
N SER A 265 10.24 21.77 -15.63
CA SER A 265 9.13 21.63 -16.55
C SER A 265 8.53 20.22 -16.52
N HIS A 266 7.20 20.15 -16.49
CA HIS A 266 6.34 19.00 -16.78
C HIS A 266 7.07 17.75 -17.33
N GLN A 267 7.31 16.78 -16.46
CA GLN A 267 7.32 15.39 -16.87
C GLN A 267 6.29 14.65 -16.04
N HIS A 268 5.23 14.21 -16.72
CA HIS A 268 4.39 13.12 -16.26
C HIS A 268 5.27 11.90 -16.08
N HIS A 269 5.78 11.66 -14.87
CA HIS A 269 6.34 10.37 -14.50
C HIS A 269 5.28 9.55 -13.77
N ALA A 270 4.28 9.13 -14.54
CA ALA A 270 3.56 7.90 -14.24
C ALA A 270 4.37 6.74 -14.82
N SER A 271 5.26 6.18 -14.01
CA SER A 271 5.68 4.77 -14.00
C SER A 271 6.89 4.63 -13.10
N ALA A 272 6.78 3.72 -12.12
CA ALA A 272 7.91 3.23 -11.36
C ALA A 272 8.99 2.67 -12.31
N SER A 273 10.20 3.18 -12.20
CA SER A 273 11.41 2.40 -12.44
C SER A 273 12.07 2.14 -11.10
N VAL A 274 12.11 0.86 -10.73
CA VAL A 274 12.86 0.34 -9.60
C VAL A 274 14.34 0.61 -9.87
N SER A 275 14.96 1.46 -9.06
CA SER A 275 16.41 1.48 -8.89
C SER A 275 16.70 1.64 -7.39
N SER A 276 17.65 0.85 -6.89
CA SER A 276 18.10 0.70 -5.51
C SER A 276 17.80 1.87 -4.55
N GLY A 277 17.19 1.56 -3.41
CA GLY A 277 17.21 2.45 -2.24
C GLY A 277 15.84 2.85 -1.70
N MET A 278 15.25 1.99 -0.87
CA MET A 278 14.56 2.50 0.31
C MET A 278 15.62 2.58 1.40
N THR A 279 16.20 3.75 1.54
CA THR A 279 17.06 4.13 2.66
C THR A 279 16.16 4.96 3.59
N PRO A 280 15.95 4.57 4.85
CA PRO A 280 15.12 5.34 5.78
C PRO A 280 15.86 6.64 6.14
N HIS A 281 15.76 7.64 5.26
CA HIS A 281 16.31 8.96 5.49
C HIS A 281 15.51 9.66 6.59
N GLY A 282 16.22 10.19 7.59
CA GLY A 282 15.63 11.01 8.64
C GLY A 282 14.96 10.23 9.78
N VAL A 283 15.24 8.93 9.92
CA VAL A 283 14.59 8.06 10.92
C VAL A 283 15.61 7.19 11.65
N TRP A 284 15.41 7.05 12.96
CA TRP A 284 16.16 6.09 13.79
C TRP A 284 15.64 4.66 13.62
N VAL A 285 16.53 3.73 13.27
CA VAL A 285 16.27 2.30 13.12
C VAL A 285 17.17 1.56 14.10
N ILE A 286 16.60 0.68 14.93
CA ILE A 286 17.37 -0.11 15.89
C ILE A 286 17.84 -1.39 15.22
N ASN A 287 19.14 -1.69 15.32
CA ASN A 287 19.65 -3.01 14.96
C ASN A 287 19.33 -3.99 16.11
N PRO A 288 18.48 -4.99 15.89
CA PRO A 288 18.06 -5.90 16.95
C PRO A 288 19.21 -6.76 17.50
N SER A 289 20.32 -6.87 16.77
CA SER A 289 21.44 -7.74 17.13
C SER A 289 22.39 -7.11 18.14
N ASN A 290 22.57 -5.79 18.10
CA ASN A 290 23.48 -5.06 19.00
C ASN A 290 22.76 -3.98 19.85
N GLY A 291 21.51 -3.67 19.56
CA GLY A 291 20.72 -2.68 20.31
C GLY A 291 21.03 -1.22 19.97
N HIS A 292 21.94 -0.94 19.05
CA HIS A 292 22.26 0.42 18.62
C HIS A 292 21.18 0.96 17.68
N ALA A 293 20.96 2.28 17.72
CA ALA A 293 20.04 2.98 16.83
C ALA A 293 20.83 3.75 15.75
N TYR A 294 20.40 3.64 14.49
CA TYR A 294 21.08 4.22 13.33
C TYR A 294 20.14 5.11 12.52
N LYS A 295 20.66 6.17 11.93
CA LYS A 295 19.88 7.10 11.10
C LYS A 295 20.72 7.65 9.97
N LYS A 296 20.16 7.66 8.74
CA LYS A 296 20.80 8.33 7.60
C LYS A 296 20.33 9.77 7.50
N ILE A 297 21.25 10.72 7.56
CA ILE A 297 21.00 12.17 7.47
C ILE A 297 21.51 12.74 6.15
N ARG A 298 21.03 13.93 5.80
CA ARG A 298 21.62 14.74 4.72
C ARG A 298 22.64 15.70 5.33
N CYS A 299 23.75 15.89 4.66
CA CYS A 299 24.79 16.81 5.09
C CYS A 299 25.45 17.49 3.88
N SER A 300 25.99 18.67 4.12
CA SER A 300 26.78 19.45 3.15
C SER A 300 28.28 19.16 3.23
N GLY A 301 28.73 18.56 4.33
CA GLY A 301 30.11 18.16 4.60
C GLY A 301 30.21 17.46 5.97
N PRO A 302 31.41 16.99 6.36
CA PRO A 302 31.61 16.32 7.65
C PRO A 302 31.28 17.18 8.87
N GLU A 303 31.60 18.47 8.85
CA GLU A 303 31.34 19.38 9.97
C GLU A 303 29.83 19.53 10.23
N ASP A 304 29.04 19.67 9.16
CA ASP A 304 27.58 19.71 9.22
C ASP A 304 27.01 18.36 9.71
N ALA A 305 27.59 17.25 9.28
CA ALA A 305 27.17 15.92 9.73
C ALA A 305 27.46 15.69 11.22
N ILE A 306 28.63 16.11 11.70
CA ILE A 306 29.03 16.06 13.12
C ILE A 306 28.11 16.94 13.96
N PHE A 307 27.84 18.17 13.51
CA PHE A 307 26.93 19.09 14.17
C PHE A 307 25.53 18.48 14.32
N GLN A 308 24.94 17.97 13.22
CA GLN A 308 23.62 17.33 13.26
C GLN A 308 23.60 16.07 14.13
N ALA A 309 24.66 15.26 14.13
CA ALA A 309 24.78 14.11 15.03
C ALA A 309 24.73 14.57 16.50
N SER A 310 25.50 15.60 16.85
CA SER A 310 25.56 16.12 18.21
C SER A 310 24.22 16.70 18.70
N GLU A 311 23.47 17.39 17.84
CA GLU A 311 22.12 17.91 18.13
C GLU A 311 21.12 16.80 18.49
N GLU A 312 21.35 15.58 17.99
CA GLU A 312 20.51 14.42 18.27
C GLU A 312 21.07 13.49 19.37
N GLY A 313 22.13 13.91 20.06
CA GLY A 313 22.83 13.13 21.07
C GLY A 313 23.45 11.86 20.49
N ALA A 314 24.01 11.96 19.28
CA ALA A 314 24.53 10.87 18.48
C ALA A 314 25.94 11.16 17.97
N TYR A 315 26.56 10.15 17.36
CA TYR A 315 27.85 10.23 16.69
C TYR A 315 27.70 9.82 15.23
N LEU A 316 28.60 10.23 14.35
CA LEU A 316 28.79 9.52 13.09
C LEU A 316 29.08 8.04 13.37
N VAL A 317 28.51 7.16 12.55
CA VAL A 317 28.49 5.71 12.81
C VAL A 317 29.89 5.11 12.93
N SER A 318 30.06 4.25 13.93
CA SER A 318 31.16 3.31 14.12
C SER A 318 30.71 1.94 13.64
N ILE A 319 31.61 1.19 13.02
CA ILE A 319 31.29 -0.16 12.52
C ILE A 319 32.30 -1.13 13.12
N ASN A 320 31.81 -1.97 14.01
CA ASN A 320 32.59 -2.78 14.94
C ASN A 320 32.79 -4.22 14.45
N ASP A 321 31.95 -4.72 13.54
CA ASP A 321 32.14 -6.03 12.94
C ASP A 321 31.50 -6.18 11.54
N ALA A 322 31.76 -7.32 10.91
CA ALA A 322 31.25 -7.64 9.58
C ALA A 322 29.73 -7.88 9.55
N ALA A 323 29.12 -8.31 10.65
CA ALA A 323 27.68 -8.55 10.71
C ALA A 323 26.90 -7.23 10.74
N GLU A 324 27.40 -6.25 11.51
CA GLU A 324 26.93 -4.87 11.52
C GLU A 324 27.08 -4.22 10.15
N GLN A 325 28.26 -4.31 9.52
CA GLN A 325 28.51 -3.83 8.16
C GLN A 325 27.46 -4.36 7.17
N GLN A 326 27.25 -5.69 7.14
CA GLN A 326 26.27 -6.31 6.24
C GLN A 326 24.82 -5.89 6.55
N TRP A 327 24.49 -5.72 7.83
CA TRP A 327 23.16 -5.25 8.24
C TRP A 327 22.92 -3.83 7.75
N LEU A 328 23.89 -2.93 7.94
CA LEU A 328 23.85 -1.56 7.45
C LEU A 328 23.71 -1.47 5.92
N GLU A 329 24.37 -2.37 5.18
CA GLU A 329 24.23 -2.47 3.71
C GLU A 329 22.80 -2.75 3.28
N ARG A 330 22.16 -3.73 3.93
CA ARG A 330 20.79 -4.13 3.63
C ARG A 330 19.78 -3.04 3.98
N VAL A 331 19.94 -2.38 5.12
CA VAL A 331 18.98 -1.40 5.64
C VAL A 331 19.14 -0.04 4.97
N PHE A 332 20.37 0.46 4.87
CA PHE A 332 20.65 1.85 4.46
C PHE A 332 21.23 1.99 3.06
N SER A 333 21.49 0.89 2.35
CA SER A 333 22.10 0.88 1.00
C SER A 333 23.13 2.01 0.84
N PRO A 334 24.14 2.09 1.71
CA PRO A 334 25.03 3.23 1.82
C PRO A 334 25.88 3.33 0.56
N TYR A 335 25.61 4.36 -0.22
CA TYR A 335 26.41 4.75 -1.38
C TYR A 335 26.73 6.23 -1.20
N LEU A 336 28.01 6.57 -1.32
CA LEU A 336 28.54 7.92 -1.09
C LEU A 336 28.08 8.51 0.26
N THR A 337 28.22 7.70 1.32
CA THR A 337 27.73 8.03 2.67
C THR A 337 28.91 8.19 3.61
N LEU A 338 28.99 9.32 4.32
CA LEU A 338 30.00 9.57 5.36
C LEU A 338 29.77 8.66 6.56
N ILE A 339 30.85 8.10 7.09
CA ILE A 339 30.89 7.33 8.35
C ILE A 339 31.81 8.03 9.35
N GLY A 340 31.88 7.53 10.59
CA GLY A 340 32.61 8.20 11.67
C GLY A 340 34.12 8.02 11.67
N LEU A 341 34.69 7.20 10.77
CA LEU A 341 36.14 6.95 10.75
C LEU A 341 36.87 8.16 10.18
N ASN A 342 37.90 8.62 10.89
CA ASN A 342 38.70 9.79 10.54
C ASN A 342 40.10 9.69 11.15
N ASP A 343 41.07 10.42 10.63
CA ASP A 343 42.44 10.53 11.16
C ASP A 343 42.90 11.99 11.31
N ILE A 344 41.96 12.93 11.36
CA ILE A 344 42.14 14.39 11.57
C ILE A 344 43.16 14.72 12.68
N ALA A 345 43.16 13.93 13.76
CA ALA A 345 44.04 14.16 14.90
C ALA A 345 45.51 13.82 14.62
N LYS A 346 45.75 12.81 13.79
CA LYS A 346 47.07 12.35 13.38
C LYS A 346 46.93 11.45 12.16
N GLU A 347 47.44 11.94 11.04
CA GLU A 347 47.51 11.23 9.76
C GLU A 347 47.98 9.77 9.92
N GLY A 348 47.21 8.85 9.33
CA GLY A 348 47.45 7.41 9.37
C GLY A 348 47.03 6.73 10.67
N GLU A 349 46.55 7.46 11.68
CA GLU A 349 45.92 6.93 12.90
C GLU A 349 44.40 7.10 12.89
N TRP A 350 43.72 6.16 12.24
CA TRP A 350 42.26 6.11 12.17
C TRP A 350 41.59 5.95 13.54
N ARG A 351 40.56 6.76 13.79
CA ARG A 351 39.73 6.78 15.00
C ARG A 351 38.27 6.99 14.64
N TRP A 352 37.38 6.38 15.42
CA TRP A 352 35.96 6.68 15.32
C TRP A 352 35.66 8.02 15.96
N HIS A 353 34.74 8.77 15.36
CA HIS A 353 34.19 10.01 15.92
C HIS A 353 33.54 9.80 17.31
N SER A 354 32.98 8.61 17.57
CA SER A 354 32.48 8.19 18.88
C SER A 354 33.57 8.05 19.96
N GLY A 355 34.83 7.89 19.55
CA GLY A 355 35.95 7.54 20.42
C GLY A 355 36.10 6.04 20.68
N GLU A 356 35.25 5.19 20.09
CA GLU A 356 35.37 3.74 20.17
C GLU A 356 36.69 3.24 19.54
N PRO A 357 37.26 2.12 20.05
CA PRO A 357 38.44 1.53 19.44
C PRO A 357 38.12 0.99 18.04
N VAL A 358 39.02 1.21 17.09
CA VAL A 358 38.90 0.63 15.74
C VAL A 358 39.22 -0.87 15.81
N THR A 359 38.20 -1.71 15.76
CA THR A 359 38.30 -3.18 15.84
C THR A 359 38.04 -3.88 14.51
N TYR A 360 37.43 -3.18 13.56
CA TYR A 360 37.05 -3.69 12.25
C TYR A 360 37.32 -2.63 11.17
N THR A 361 37.73 -3.10 9.99
CA THR A 361 37.89 -2.27 8.80
C THR A 361 37.38 -2.96 7.55
N ASN A 362 36.72 -2.23 6.67
CA ASN A 362 36.25 -2.74 5.38
C ASN A 362 36.71 -1.86 4.20
N TRP A 363 38.00 -1.53 4.16
CA TRP A 363 38.61 -0.74 3.08
C TRP A 363 38.33 -1.33 1.71
N ALA A 364 37.99 -0.46 0.75
CA ALA A 364 37.89 -0.84 -0.64
C ALA A 364 39.28 -1.19 -1.20
N PRO A 365 39.37 -1.94 -2.31
CA PRO A 365 40.65 -2.25 -2.92
C PRO A 365 41.45 -0.98 -3.20
N HIS A 366 42.71 -0.96 -2.74
CA HIS A 366 43.65 0.17 -2.85
C HIS A 366 43.40 1.36 -1.93
N GLU A 367 42.50 1.22 -0.95
CA GLU A 367 42.28 2.22 0.10
C GLU A 367 42.85 1.76 1.44
N PRO A 368 43.21 2.69 2.34
CA PRO A 368 43.32 4.13 2.10
C PRO A 368 44.48 4.48 1.14
N HIS A 369 44.28 5.40 0.21
CA HIS A 369 45.20 5.65 -0.91
C HIS A 369 46.33 6.63 -0.58
N ASP A 370 46.18 7.53 0.41
CA ASP A 370 47.17 8.59 0.67
C ASP A 370 47.40 8.94 2.15
N THR A 371 47.61 7.92 3.00
CA THR A 371 47.79 8.05 4.47
C THR A 371 49.04 8.83 4.95
N ASN A 372 49.70 9.63 4.11
CA ASN A 372 50.93 10.34 4.45
C ASN A 372 50.95 11.80 3.95
N ARG A 373 49.87 12.29 3.32
CA ARG A 373 49.83 13.66 2.78
C ARG A 373 48.94 14.60 3.57
N GLY A 374 48.10 14.11 4.48
CA GLY A 374 47.34 14.98 5.39
C GLY A 374 46.20 15.73 4.71
N GLU A 375 45.69 15.22 3.60
CA GLU A 375 44.65 15.89 2.80
C GLU A 375 43.30 15.15 2.84
N GLU A 376 43.24 13.93 3.37
CA GLU A 376 42.09 13.01 3.26
C GLU A 376 41.60 12.48 4.63
N ASP A 377 41.19 13.39 5.51
CA ASP A 377 40.98 13.05 6.91
C ASP A 377 39.70 12.25 7.23
N TYR A 378 38.82 11.98 6.26
CA TYR A 378 37.47 11.43 6.48
C TYR A 378 37.17 10.21 5.62
N VAL A 379 36.28 9.34 6.10
CA VAL A 379 35.94 8.10 5.37
C VAL A 379 34.52 8.10 4.82
N MET A 380 34.41 7.69 3.55
CA MET A 380 33.16 7.53 2.84
C MET A 380 32.95 6.08 2.40
N TRP A 381 31.72 5.61 2.58
CA TRP A 381 31.28 4.31 2.12
C TRP A 381 30.85 4.34 0.64
N ARG A 382 31.56 3.60 -0.21
CA ARG A 382 31.36 3.48 -1.68
C ARG A 382 31.52 2.05 -2.23
N GLY A 383 30.78 1.07 -1.71
CA GLY A 383 30.99 -0.38 -2.04
C GLY A 383 32.15 -1.04 -1.28
N GLY A 384 32.67 -0.30 -0.29
CA GLY A 384 33.81 -0.51 0.59
C GLY A 384 34.10 0.84 1.24
N TRP A 385 35.05 0.92 2.17
CA TRP A 385 35.43 2.18 2.80
C TRP A 385 36.58 2.83 2.07
N ALA A 386 36.61 4.15 2.08
CA ALA A 386 37.67 4.88 1.45
C ALA A 386 37.84 6.27 2.02
N ASP A 387 39.07 6.69 2.18
CA ASP A 387 39.45 8.04 2.57
C ASP A 387 39.03 9.05 1.49
N ILE A 388 38.68 10.25 1.96
CA ILE A 388 38.26 11.38 1.14
C ILE A 388 38.76 12.68 1.74
N GLY A 389 39.10 13.60 0.83
CA GLY A 389 39.55 14.95 1.14
C GLY A 389 38.87 16.03 0.29
N PRO A 390 38.99 17.32 0.64
CA PRO A 390 38.30 18.44 -0.02
C PRO A 390 38.55 18.53 -1.54
N GLU A 391 39.71 18.08 -1.99
CA GLU A 391 40.15 18.17 -3.39
C GLU A 391 39.59 17.05 -4.26
N GLN A 392 39.04 15.98 -3.66
CA GLN A 392 38.56 14.84 -4.41
C GLN A 392 37.11 15.01 -4.93
N ILE A 393 36.78 14.38 -6.05
CA ILE A 393 35.41 14.38 -6.61
C ILE A 393 34.38 13.77 -5.63
N PRO A 394 34.65 12.64 -4.93
CA PRO A 394 33.71 12.08 -3.98
C PRO A 394 33.31 13.02 -2.84
N TRP A 395 34.23 13.85 -2.36
CA TRP A 395 33.93 14.91 -1.38
C TRP A 395 32.87 15.88 -1.89
N ARG A 396 32.98 16.33 -3.15
CA ARG A 396 32.00 17.23 -3.78
C ARG A 396 30.64 16.57 -4.01
N LEU A 397 30.59 15.24 -4.01
CA LEU A 397 29.37 14.44 -4.16
C LEU A 397 28.80 13.97 -2.83
N LEU A 398 29.47 14.26 -1.70
CA LEU A 398 28.98 13.91 -0.39
C LEU A 398 27.68 14.64 -0.08
N ARG A 399 26.60 13.89 0.15
CA ARG A 399 25.27 14.45 0.45
C ARG A 399 24.63 13.83 1.68
N THR A 400 25.22 12.77 2.23
CA THR A 400 24.61 11.98 3.29
C THR A 400 25.64 11.43 4.25
N ALA A 401 25.25 11.29 5.51
CA ALA A 401 26.02 10.64 6.55
C ALA A 401 25.14 9.62 7.28
N LEU A 402 25.77 8.64 7.91
CA LEU A 402 25.11 7.70 8.80
C LEU A 402 25.53 8.03 10.24
N ILE A 403 24.56 8.19 11.12
CA ILE A 403 24.77 8.49 12.54
C ILE A 403 24.22 7.37 13.41
N GLU A 404 24.79 7.19 14.59
CA GLU A 404 24.42 6.18 15.56
C GLU A 404 24.31 6.73 16.98
N LYS A 405 23.55 6.03 17.83
CA LYS A 405 23.56 6.20 19.28
C LYS A 405 23.04 4.93 19.97
N GLU A 406 23.20 4.87 21.28
CA GLU A 406 22.58 3.85 22.13
C GLU A 406 21.06 3.80 21.92
N GLY A 407 20.54 2.61 21.60
CA GLY A 407 19.10 2.37 21.55
C GLY A 407 18.54 2.21 22.95
N LYS A 408 17.46 2.94 23.29
CA LYS A 408 16.69 2.62 24.49
C LYS A 408 15.90 1.35 24.21
N GLN A 409 16.23 0.26 24.92
CA GLN A 409 15.44 -0.97 24.96
C GLN A 409 14.04 -0.72 25.54
#